data_AF-A0A497LCX3-F1
#
_entry.id   AF-A0A497LCX3-F1
#
_cell.length_a   1.000
_cell.length_b   1.000
_cell.length_c   1.000
_cell.angle_alpha   90.00
_cell.angle_beta   90.00
_cell.angle_gamma   90.00
#
_symmetry.space_group_name_H-M   'P 1'
#
loop_
_entity.id
_entity.type
_entity.pdbx_description
1 polymer ?
#
loop_
_entity_poly.entity_id
_entity_poly.type
_entity_poly.pdbx_seq_one_letter_code
_entity_poly.pdbx_strand_id
1 'polypeptide(L)'
;MNPPGSEERYASLSPLNYTLRVDLNSSDRILYAKVFTYNYVSNLTEVERNSVTQHFIIPRILDESPMILVGAGLNTSSSEYFAEWVSYPQIPLDFGLGFTNKYQLADSFSFRFLVTINSAIYECEVILWRS
;
A
#
# COMPACT_ATOMS: atom_id res chain seq x y z
N MET A 1 3.19 25.93 9.04
CA MET A 1 2.62 24.64 9.47
C MET A 1 2.70 23.71 8.28
N ASN A 2 3.44 22.61 8.40
CA ASN A 2 3.47 21.58 7.36
C ASN A 2 2.18 20.75 7.45
N PRO A 3 1.63 20.28 6.32
CA PRO A 3 0.48 19.38 6.34
C PRO A 3 0.81 18.09 7.10
N PRO A 4 -0.13 17.53 7.87
CA PRO A 4 0.07 16.28 8.59
C PRO A 4 0.16 15.15 7.55
N GLY A 5 1.29 14.45 7.49
CA GLY A 5 1.54 13.39 6.50
C GLY A 5 2.97 13.34 5.95
N SER A 6 3.82 14.31 6.28
CA SER A 6 5.26 14.24 5.97
C SER A 6 6.08 13.48 7.03
N GLU A 7 5.45 12.51 7.71
CA GLU A 7 6.20 11.58 8.55
C GLU A 7 7.03 10.64 7.64
N GLU A 8 8.18 10.22 8.13
CA GLU A 8 9.17 9.41 7.38
C GLU A 8 8.48 8.26 6.64
N ARG A 9 8.45 8.32 5.31
CA ARG A 9 8.15 7.12 4.51
C ARG A 9 9.27 6.11 4.72
N TYR A 10 8.92 4.85 4.93
CA TYR A 10 9.91 3.78 5.07
C TYR A 10 10.30 3.21 3.70
N ALA A 11 9.39 3.29 2.73
CA ALA A 11 9.62 2.84 1.37
C ALA A 11 8.87 3.69 0.34
N SER A 12 9.44 3.79 -0.86
CA SER A 12 8.79 4.32 -2.05
C SER A 12 8.35 3.18 -2.96
N LEU A 13 7.06 3.18 -3.33
CA LEU A 13 6.46 2.13 -4.16
C LEU A 13 6.20 2.66 -5.57
N SER A 14 6.81 2.02 -6.56
CA SER A 14 6.75 2.41 -7.98
C SER A 14 6.27 1.23 -8.83
N PRO A 15 4.97 1.14 -9.13
CA PRO A 15 4.43 0.07 -9.96
C PRO A 15 4.50 0.44 -11.44
N LEU A 16 5.11 -0.43 -12.25
CA LEU A 16 5.26 -0.25 -13.69
C LEU A 16 5.29 -1.61 -14.39
N ASN A 17 4.57 -1.74 -15.52
CA ASN A 17 4.60 -2.94 -16.37
C ASN A 17 4.41 -4.25 -15.58
N TYR A 18 3.40 -4.28 -14.70
CA TYR A 18 3.08 -5.43 -13.83
C TYR A 18 4.20 -5.83 -12.87
N THR A 19 5.09 -4.91 -12.56
CA THR A 19 6.12 -5.08 -11.54
C THR A 19 6.01 -3.95 -10.53
N LEU A 20 5.98 -4.29 -9.25
CA LEU A 20 6.09 -3.33 -8.16
C LEU A 20 7.56 -3.25 -7.75
N ARG A 21 8.19 -2.11 -7.98
CA ARG A 21 9.49 -1.78 -7.40
C ARG A 21 9.28 -1.08 -6.06
N VAL A 22 10.00 -1.55 -5.05
CA VAL A 22 10.04 -0.94 -3.72
C VAL A 22 11.46 -0.46 -3.46
N ASP A 23 11.63 0.86 -3.31
CA ASP A 23 12.89 1.48 -2.90
C ASP A 23 12.82 1.77 -1.39
N LEU A 24 13.74 1.19 -0.62
CA LEU A 24 13.76 1.27 0.85
C LEU A 24 14.69 2.41 1.30
N ASN A 25 14.28 3.14 2.33
CA ASN A 25 15.06 4.29 2.82
C ASN A 25 16.24 3.92 3.74
N SER A 26 16.30 2.67 4.21
CA SER A 26 17.36 2.15 5.09
C SER A 26 17.51 0.62 4.95
N SER A 27 18.02 -0.08 5.98
CA SER A 27 17.99 -1.56 6.12
C SER A 27 16.59 -2.14 6.34
N ASP A 28 15.55 -1.33 6.14
CA ASP A 28 14.15 -1.69 6.22
C ASP A 28 13.81 -2.83 5.26
N ARG A 29 12.73 -3.54 5.52
CA ARG A 29 12.35 -4.68 4.67
C ARG A 29 10.86 -4.81 4.55
N ILE A 30 10.36 -5.00 3.32
CA ILE A 30 9.02 -5.54 3.08
C ILE A 30 9.02 -7.03 3.41
N LEU A 31 8.19 -7.39 4.39
CA LEU A 31 7.96 -8.76 4.83
C LEU A 31 6.80 -9.40 4.06
N TYR A 32 5.77 -8.61 3.78
CA TYR A 32 4.56 -9.07 3.10
C TYR A 32 4.13 -8.03 2.08
N ALA A 33 3.85 -8.49 0.86
CA ALA A 33 3.31 -7.67 -0.20
C ALA A 33 1.99 -8.27 -0.67
N LYS A 34 0.96 -7.45 -0.84
CA LYS A 34 -0.39 -7.86 -1.26
C LYS A 34 -0.94 -6.92 -2.31
N VAL A 35 -1.85 -7.46 -3.11
CA VAL A 35 -2.72 -6.69 -3.99
C VAL A 35 -4.17 -6.90 -3.59
N PHE A 36 -4.91 -5.80 -3.59
CA PHE A 36 -6.35 -5.74 -3.36
C PHE A 36 -7.01 -5.15 -4.61
N THR A 37 -8.05 -5.82 -5.10
CA THR A 37 -9.01 -5.25 -6.05
C THR A 37 -10.40 -5.33 -5.43
N TYR A 38 -11.44 -4.93 -6.17
CA TYR A 38 -12.81 -5.05 -5.67
C TYR A 38 -13.20 -6.50 -5.32
N ASN A 39 -12.74 -7.46 -6.13
CA ASN A 39 -13.15 -8.87 -6.01
C ASN A 39 -12.03 -9.81 -5.54
N TYR A 40 -10.78 -9.34 -5.51
CA TYR A 40 -9.63 -10.22 -5.30
C TYR A 40 -8.66 -9.66 -4.28
N VAL A 41 -8.13 -10.56 -3.46
CA VAL A 41 -6.98 -10.30 -2.58
C VAL A 41 -5.97 -11.41 -2.81
N SER A 42 -4.73 -11.04 -3.13
CA SER A 42 -3.66 -12.02 -3.30
C SER A 42 -2.33 -11.49 -2.80
N ASN A 43 -1.44 -12.40 -2.40
CA ASN A 43 -0.05 -12.05 -2.11
C ASN A 43 0.68 -11.73 -3.41
N LEU A 44 1.62 -10.79 -3.36
CA LEU A 44 2.55 -10.52 -4.44
C LEU A 44 3.78 -11.42 -4.29
N THR A 45 4.31 -11.89 -5.41
CA THR A 45 5.50 -12.75 -5.43
C THR A 45 6.74 -11.91 -5.62
N GLU A 46 7.68 -11.99 -4.69
CA GLU A 46 9.00 -11.35 -4.82
C GLU A 46 9.82 -12.07 -5.90
N VAL A 47 10.44 -11.31 -6.81
CA VAL A 47 11.26 -11.85 -7.90
C VAL A 47 12.72 -11.48 -7.82
N GLU A 48 13.02 -10.35 -7.19
CA GLU A 48 14.37 -9.86 -7.04
C GLU A 48 14.49 -9.05 -5.76
N ARG A 49 15.64 -9.17 -5.09
CA ARG A 49 15.97 -8.39 -3.90
C ARG A 49 17.45 -8.04 -3.89
N ASN A 50 17.68 -6.75 -3.65
CA ASN A 50 18.97 -6.18 -3.31
C ASN A 50 18.89 -5.53 -1.92
N SER A 51 19.98 -4.91 -1.46
CA SER A 51 20.05 -4.31 -0.10
C SER A 51 19.09 -3.16 0.14
N VAL A 52 18.65 -2.47 -0.93
CA VAL A 52 17.80 -1.27 -0.86
C VAL A 52 16.56 -1.37 -1.75
N THR A 53 16.37 -2.50 -2.43
CA THR A 53 15.33 -2.65 -3.45
C THR A 53 14.70 -4.04 -3.42
N GLN A 54 13.37 -4.10 -3.50
CA GLN A 54 12.61 -5.33 -3.69
C GLN A 54 11.68 -5.20 -4.89
N HIS A 55 11.61 -6.24 -5.72
CA HIS A 55 10.71 -6.31 -6.86
C HIS A 55 9.66 -7.40 -6.64
N PHE A 56 8.41 -7.08 -6.93
CA PHE A 56 7.29 -8.02 -6.87
C PHE A 56 6.51 -8.06 -8.17
N ILE A 57 6.02 -9.24 -8.56
CA ILE A 57 5.10 -9.39 -9.71
C ILE A 57 3.70 -8.96 -9.28
N ILE A 58 3.11 -8.02 -10.04
CA ILE A 58 1.70 -7.67 -9.97
C ILE A 58 0.92 -8.63 -10.88
N PRO A 59 -0.07 -9.37 -10.36
CA PRO A 59 -0.83 -10.32 -11.18
C PRO A 59 -1.66 -9.58 -12.24
N ARG A 60 -1.82 -10.24 -13.39
CA ARG A 60 -2.75 -9.79 -14.42
C ARG A 60 -4.13 -10.32 -14.08
N ILE A 61 -4.94 -9.48 -13.44
CA ILE A 61 -6.32 -9.82 -13.07
C ILE A 61 -7.21 -9.39 -14.23
N LEU A 62 -8.22 -10.21 -14.57
CA LEU A 62 -9.17 -9.92 -15.65
C LEU A 62 -10.21 -8.86 -15.27
N ASP A 63 -10.22 -8.44 -14.01
CA ASP A 63 -11.05 -7.37 -13.46
C ASP A 63 -10.42 -6.01 -13.83
N GLU A 64 -11.22 -5.10 -14.36
CA GLU A 64 -10.78 -3.75 -14.76
C GLU A 64 -10.64 -2.79 -13.57
N SER A 65 -10.91 -3.23 -12.34
CA SER A 65 -10.79 -2.37 -11.17
C SER A 65 -9.35 -1.98 -10.85
N PRO A 66 -9.11 -0.75 -10.35
CA PRO A 66 -7.80 -0.34 -9.85
C PRO A 66 -7.30 -1.28 -8.75
N MET A 67 -6.01 -1.59 -8.79
CA MET A 67 -5.34 -2.40 -7.79
C MET A 67 -4.73 -1.52 -6.71
N ILE A 68 -4.94 -1.86 -5.45
CA ILE A 68 -4.20 -1.29 -4.32
C ILE A 68 -3.11 -2.28 -3.95
N LEU A 69 -1.86 -1.86 -4.10
CA LEU A 69 -0.68 -2.63 -3.75
C LEU A 69 -0.20 -2.17 -2.38
N VAL A 70 -0.06 -3.10 -1.44
CA VAL A 70 0.37 -2.80 -0.07
C VAL A 70 1.62 -3.60 0.25
N GLY A 71 2.64 -2.92 0.75
CA GLY A 71 3.84 -3.52 1.31
C GLY A 71 3.90 -3.26 2.81
N ALA A 72 3.84 -4.32 3.63
CA ALA A 72 4.05 -4.25 5.06
C ALA A 72 5.46 -4.74 5.42
N GLY A 73 6.14 -3.99 6.27
CA GLY A 73 7.54 -4.18 6.57
C GLY A 73 7.91 -3.94 8.01
N LEU A 74 9.21 -4.09 8.29
CA LEU A 74 9.83 -3.84 9.59
C LEU A 74 11.01 -2.91 9.38
N ASN A 75 11.04 -1.81 10.14
CA ASN A 75 12.23 -0.99 10.26
C ASN A 75 13.22 -1.74 11.17
N THR A 76 14.37 -2.12 10.64
CA THR A 76 15.34 -2.93 11.38
C THR A 76 16.04 -2.18 12.51
N SER A 77 16.06 -0.85 12.43
CA SER A 77 16.75 0.02 13.40
C SER A 77 15.85 0.33 14.60
N SER A 78 14.57 0.67 14.37
CA SER A 78 13.60 0.97 15.44
C SER A 78 12.78 -0.24 15.88
N SER A 79 12.82 -1.35 15.14
CA SER A 79 11.93 -2.51 15.32
C SER A 79 10.43 -2.18 15.18
N GLU A 80 10.11 -1.07 14.49
CA GLU A 80 8.74 -0.66 14.24
C GLU A 80 8.21 -1.27 12.95
N TYR A 81 6.95 -1.71 12.99
CA TYR A 81 6.26 -2.19 11.80
C TYR A 81 5.71 -1.00 11.01
N PHE A 82 5.81 -1.08 9.69
CA PHE A 82 5.26 -0.08 8.79
C PHE A 82 4.44 -0.71 7.67
N ALA A 83 3.61 0.11 7.04
CA ALA A 83 2.89 -0.27 5.83
C ALA A 83 2.87 0.91 4.86
N GLU A 84 3.23 0.64 3.61
CA GLU A 84 3.21 1.59 2.51
C GLU A 84 2.32 1.04 1.40
N TRP A 85 1.72 1.91 0.60
CA TRP A 85 0.80 1.47 -0.45
C TRP A 85 0.87 2.38 -1.69
N VAL A 86 0.40 1.85 -2.82
CA VAL A 86 0.29 2.58 -4.10
C VAL A 86 -0.83 1.98 -4.95
N SER A 87 -1.43 2.78 -5.84
CA SER A 87 -2.39 2.30 -6.83
C SER A 87 -1.72 1.81 -8.11
N TYR A 88 -2.32 0.82 -8.78
CA TYR A 88 -1.92 0.35 -10.11
C TYR A 88 -3.14 0.05 -11.00
N PRO A 89 -3.28 0.63 -12.21
CA PRO A 89 -2.40 1.66 -12.77
C PRO A 89 -2.35 2.92 -11.89
N GLN A 90 -1.25 3.67 -11.96
CA GLN A 90 -1.03 4.84 -11.09
C GLN A 90 -2.14 5.87 -11.33
N ILE A 91 -3.09 5.91 -10.42
CA ILE A 91 -4.13 6.94 -10.35
C ILE A 91 -3.77 7.86 -9.18
N PRO A 92 -4.00 9.19 -9.29
CA PRO A 92 -3.78 10.14 -8.20
C PRO A 92 -4.80 9.86 -7.09
N LEU A 93 -4.47 8.87 -6.26
CA LEU A 93 -5.15 8.50 -5.04
C LEU A 93 -4.21 8.95 -3.92
N ASP A 94 -4.62 9.92 -3.12
CA ASP A 94 -3.86 10.44 -1.99
C ASP A 94 -4.51 9.94 -0.69
N PHE A 95 -3.75 9.22 0.14
CA PHE A 95 -4.17 8.79 1.47
C PHE A 95 -2.97 8.88 2.40
N GLY A 96 -3.16 9.61 3.49
CA GLY A 96 -2.24 9.67 4.62
C GLY A 96 -3.03 9.55 5.90
N LEU A 97 -2.84 8.47 6.65
CA LEU A 97 -3.26 8.37 8.04
C LEU A 97 -2.12 7.77 8.85
N GLY A 98 -1.66 8.50 9.87
CA GLY A 98 -0.74 7.98 10.87
C GLY A 98 -1.43 6.86 11.65
N PHE A 99 -0.84 5.67 11.66
CA PHE A 99 -1.42 4.46 12.25
C PHE A 99 -1.07 4.26 13.73
N THR A 100 -0.57 5.30 14.41
CA THR A 100 -0.10 5.16 15.79
C THR A 100 -1.25 5.19 16.82
N ASN A 101 -1.30 4.12 17.62
CA ASN A 101 -1.96 3.95 18.92
C ASN A 101 -3.49 3.89 19.06
N LYS A 102 -4.33 4.30 18.09
CA LYS A 102 -5.81 4.30 18.31
C LYS A 102 -6.61 3.14 17.71
N TYR A 103 -6.01 2.31 16.87
CA TYR A 103 -6.75 1.32 16.07
C TYR A 103 -6.26 -0.13 16.25
N GLN A 104 -5.42 -0.40 17.25
CA GLN A 104 -4.94 -1.76 17.56
C GLN A 104 -6.02 -2.74 18.04
N LEU A 105 -7.25 -2.29 18.31
CA LEU A 105 -8.30 -3.09 18.95
C LEU A 105 -9.48 -3.48 18.04
N ALA A 106 -9.52 -3.03 16.78
CA ALA A 106 -10.62 -3.34 15.89
C ALA A 106 -10.15 -4.40 14.87
N ASP A 107 -10.71 -5.61 14.95
CA ASP A 107 -10.51 -6.71 13.96
C ASP A 107 -11.06 -6.38 12.55
N SER A 108 -11.55 -5.15 12.38
CA SER A 108 -12.01 -4.57 11.13
C SER A 108 -11.66 -3.08 11.07
N PHE A 109 -11.14 -2.64 9.93
CA PHE A 109 -10.81 -1.26 9.64
C PHE A 109 -11.70 -0.76 8.51
N SER A 110 -12.41 0.35 8.70
CA SER A 110 -13.16 1.03 7.63
C SER A 110 -12.50 2.37 7.34
N PHE A 111 -12.25 2.63 6.05
CA PHE A 111 -11.73 3.89 5.54
C PHE A 111 -12.73 4.47 4.56
N ARG A 112 -13.11 5.73 4.73
CA ARG A 112 -13.96 6.46 3.78
C ARG A 112 -13.14 7.55 3.12
N PHE A 113 -13.18 7.60 1.80
CA PHE A 113 -12.50 8.64 1.03
C PHE A 113 -13.30 9.02 -0.20
N LEU A 114 -13.13 10.27 -0.64
CA LEU A 114 -13.76 10.77 -1.85
C LEU A 114 -12.87 10.46 -3.05
N VAL A 115 -13.44 9.83 -4.07
CA VAL A 115 -12.77 9.56 -5.35
C VAL A 115 -13.47 10.29 -6.48
N THR A 116 -12.69 10.80 -7.43
CA THR A 116 -13.24 11.43 -8.63
C THR A 116 -13.17 10.45 -9.80
N ILE A 117 -14.31 10.08 -10.37
CA ILE A 117 -14.42 9.21 -11.55
C ILE A 117 -15.23 9.95 -12.61
N ASN A 118 -14.65 10.15 -13.80
CA ASN A 118 -15.30 10.88 -14.91
C ASN A 118 -15.88 12.25 -14.48
N SER A 119 -15.10 13.03 -13.72
CA SER A 119 -15.48 14.36 -13.19
C SER A 119 -16.64 14.36 -12.17
N ALA A 120 -17.08 13.19 -11.69
CA ALA A 120 -18.03 13.06 -10.59
C ALA A 120 -17.32 12.57 -9.31
N ILE A 121 -17.76 13.08 -8.15
CA ILE A 121 -17.21 12.73 -6.84
C ILE A 121 -18.05 11.60 -6.22
N TYR A 122 -17.38 10.54 -5.75
CA TYR A 122 -17.98 9.38 -5.10
C TYR A 122 -17.37 9.19 -3.72
N GLU A 123 -18.16 8.76 -2.74
CA GLU A 123 -17.64 8.26 -1.47
C GLU A 123 -17.33 6.76 -1.61
N CYS A 124 -16.08 6.38 -1.37
CA CYS A 124 -15.61 5.01 -1.38
C CYS A 124 -15.33 4.57 0.06
N GLU A 125 -15.95 3.48 0.50
CA GLU A 125 -15.67 2.83 1.77
C GLU A 125 -14.89 1.54 1.52
N VAL A 126 -13.67 1.45 2.06
CA VAL A 126 -12.85 0.25 2.03
C VAL A 126 -12.83 -0.35 3.42
N ILE A 127 -13.27 -1.60 3.53
CA ILE A 127 -13.30 -2.34 4.79
C ILE A 127 -12.29 -3.49 4.73
N LEU A 128 -11.29 -3.46 5.60
CA LEU A 128 -10.31 -4.53 5.78
C LEU A 128 -10.65 -5.29 7.06
N TRP A 129 -10.86 -6.59 6.97
CA TRP A 129 -10.98 -7.46 8.16
C TRP A 129 -9.95 -8.58 8.10
N ARG A 130 -9.56 -9.09 9.28
CA ARG A 130 -8.64 -10.21 9.41
C ARG A 130 -9.45 -11.51 9.41
N SER A 131 -9.24 -12.39 8.44
CA SER A 131 -9.80 -13.75 8.41
C SER A 131 -8.98 -14.72 9.23
#